data_AF-A0AAX4IT93-F1
#
_entry.id   AF-A0AAX4IT93-F1
#
_cell.length_a   1.000
_cell.length_b   1.000
_cell.length_c   1.000
_cell.angle_alpha   90.00
_cell.angle_beta   90.00
_cell.angle_gamma   90.00
#
_symmetry.space_group_name_H-M   'P 1'
#
loop_
_entity.id
_entity.type
_entity.pdbx_description
1 polymer ?
#
loop_
_entity_poly.entity_id
_entity_poly.type
_entity_poly.pdbx_seq_one_letter_code
_entity_poly.pdbx_strand_id
1 'polypeptide(L)'
;MMLPAMNPNHLYPRSAHASPSPVDLASTNRLLANLRTREPGTLAAMSDVVVIKLRGRANYETWRSSLLQQPDLSKGQKAMSTGATSQQPAVGHEIYARWCKDKCHVCNILTRSLDDVMVSGLGAHGKLHATPWELYETIRTYCRPTPAFATRLIDGLMEMRISDFPTPADFVAYVELILVCVEEGGYSMTLTWLLFNTVAKTHTELIAAHGLVGCLSGWTLLLNEVRQLPNTKERRRRPSLRSSDQSGTEEIFKGREGDGEGEDEI
;
A
#
# COMPACT_ATOMS: atom_id res chain seq x y z
N MET A 1 58.01 -30.71 -4.91
CA MET A 1 57.60 -30.28 -3.56
C MET A 1 56.17 -29.77 -3.67
N MET A 2 55.17 -30.66 -3.74
CA MET A 2 54.32 -31.13 -2.64
C MET A 2 53.73 -29.99 -1.78
N LEU A 3 52.52 -29.56 -2.14
CA LEU A 3 51.59 -28.84 -1.27
C LEU A 3 50.48 -29.84 -0.85
N PRO A 4 50.04 -29.83 0.41
CA PRO A 4 49.17 -30.87 0.96
C PRO A 4 47.70 -30.67 0.59
N ALA A 5 47.03 -31.80 0.37
CA ALA A 5 45.60 -31.95 0.26
C ALA A 5 44.89 -31.61 1.59
N MET A 6 43.78 -30.88 1.51
CA MET A 6 42.84 -30.70 2.62
C MET A 6 41.55 -31.47 2.30
N ASN A 7 41.25 -32.37 3.23
CA ASN A 7 40.19 -33.37 3.25
C ASN A 7 38.79 -32.73 3.39
N PRO A 8 37.78 -33.18 2.63
CA PRO A 8 36.38 -32.84 2.86
C PRO A 8 35.74 -33.88 3.78
N ASN A 9 35.30 -33.52 4.97
CA ASN A 9 34.13 -34.11 5.63
C ASN A 9 33.90 -33.51 7.02
N HIS A 10 32.62 -33.54 7.42
CA HIS A 10 32.01 -33.22 8.71
C HIS A 10 31.54 -31.76 8.88
N LEU A 11 30.30 -31.46 9.28
CA LEU A 11 29.13 -32.23 9.68
C LEU A 11 27.91 -31.28 9.60
N TYR A 12 26.78 -31.80 9.14
CA TYR A 12 25.46 -31.17 9.21
C TYR A 12 25.02 -30.89 10.66
N PRO A 13 24.07 -29.94 10.84
CA PRO A 13 22.81 -30.37 11.45
C PRO A 13 21.57 -29.96 10.66
N ARG A 14 20.87 -31.02 10.24
CA ARG A 14 19.41 -31.24 10.20
C ARG A 14 18.49 -30.02 10.16
N SER A 15 17.94 -29.84 8.96
CA SER A 15 16.68 -29.17 8.66
C SER A 15 15.51 -29.84 9.40
N ALA A 16 14.76 -29.06 10.17
CA ALA A 16 13.41 -29.40 10.60
C ALA A 16 12.44 -28.55 9.77
N HIS A 17 11.74 -29.22 8.86
CA HIS A 17 10.60 -28.68 8.14
C HIS A 17 9.49 -28.30 9.13
N ALA A 18 9.11 -27.03 9.14
CA ALA A 18 7.79 -26.60 9.59
C ALA A 18 7.19 -25.71 8.52
N SER A 19 6.32 -26.31 7.71
CA SER A 19 5.45 -25.62 6.77
C SER A 19 4.56 -24.62 7.52
N PRO A 20 4.43 -23.36 7.10
CA PRO A 20 3.34 -22.53 7.54
C PRO A 20 2.06 -22.94 6.78
N SER A 21 1.10 -23.47 7.54
CA SER A 21 -0.28 -23.69 7.09
C SER A 21 -0.95 -22.37 6.70
N PRO A 22 -1.74 -22.31 5.61
CA PRO A 22 -2.42 -21.12 5.16
C PRO A 22 -3.69 -20.92 5.98
N VAL A 23 -3.59 -20.20 7.09
CA VAL A 23 -4.76 -19.81 7.88
C VAL A 23 -5.12 -18.35 7.56
N ASP A 24 -6.10 -18.22 6.67
CA ASP A 24 -7.13 -17.17 6.60
C ASP A 24 -6.73 -15.69 6.60
N LEU A 25 -6.06 -15.25 5.52
CA LEU A 25 -6.14 -13.86 5.05
C LEU A 25 -7.52 -13.51 4.42
N ALA A 26 -8.39 -14.50 4.23
CA ALA A 26 -9.72 -14.32 3.65
C ALA A 26 -10.79 -13.86 4.68
N SER A 27 -10.54 -14.04 5.98
CA SER A 27 -11.57 -13.86 7.02
C SER A 27 -11.71 -12.40 7.47
N THR A 28 -10.62 -11.63 7.53
CA THR A 28 -10.64 -10.21 7.89
C THR A 28 -11.19 -9.31 6.78
N ASN A 29 -10.95 -9.65 5.52
CA ASN A 29 -11.44 -8.87 4.37
C ASN A 29 -12.95 -9.06 4.11
N ARG A 30 -13.53 -10.20 4.50
CA ARG A 30 -14.97 -10.46 4.33
C ARG A 30 -15.87 -9.68 5.29
N LEU A 31 -15.38 -9.34 6.49
CA LEU A 31 -16.17 -8.62 7.49
C LEU A 31 -16.33 -7.12 7.18
N LEU A 32 -15.37 -6.51 6.48
CA LEU A 32 -15.50 -5.12 6.00
C LEU A 32 -16.42 -5.00 4.77
N ALA A 33 -16.48 -6.03 3.92
CA ALA A 33 -17.33 -6.03 2.74
C ALA A 33 -18.84 -6.21 3.07
N ASN A 34 -19.16 -6.95 4.14
CA ASN A 34 -20.54 -7.27 4.52
C ASN A 34 -21.26 -6.19 5.35
N LEU A 35 -20.61 -5.08 5.70
CA LEU A 35 -21.24 -3.95 6.40
C LEU A 35 -21.90 -2.93 5.45
N ARG A 36 -21.91 -3.19 4.13
CA ARG A 36 -22.50 -2.29 3.11
C ARG A 36 -23.96 -2.56 2.78
N THR A 37 -24.64 -3.48 3.46
CA THR A 37 -26.06 -3.78 3.20
C THR A 37 -26.83 -3.99 4.50
N ARG A 38 -27.20 -2.90 5.18
CA ARG A 38 -28.37 -2.91 6.08
C ARG A 38 -28.93 -1.50 6.30
N GLU A 39 -30.18 -1.35 5.88
CA GLU A 39 -31.28 -0.42 6.24
C GLU A 39 -31.03 0.80 7.17
N PRO A 40 -31.72 1.93 6.92
CA PRO A 40 -31.59 3.18 7.66
C PRO A 40 -32.28 3.10 9.04
N GLY A 41 -31.65 2.41 9.98
CA GLY A 41 -31.98 2.53 11.40
C GLY A 41 -31.42 3.83 11.95
N THR A 42 -32.29 4.64 12.55
CA THR A 42 -32.05 5.96 13.15
C THR A 42 -30.75 5.99 13.97
N LEU A 43 -29.64 6.34 13.33
CA LEU A 43 -28.41 6.70 13.98
C LEU A 43 -28.72 7.99 14.74
N ALA A 44 -28.84 7.87 16.06
CA ALA A 44 -28.71 9.02 16.95
C ALA A 44 -27.58 9.88 16.42
N ALA A 45 -27.90 11.12 16.06
CA ALA A 45 -26.96 12.08 15.51
C ALA A 45 -25.73 12.07 16.42
N MET A 46 -24.67 11.38 15.97
CA MET A 46 -23.37 11.52 16.61
C MET A 46 -23.06 12.99 16.41
N SER A 47 -23.05 13.74 17.52
CA SER A 47 -22.67 15.15 17.55
C SER A 47 -21.55 15.32 16.53
N ASP A 48 -21.73 16.20 15.54
CA ASP A 48 -20.71 16.52 14.55
C ASP A 48 -19.59 17.23 15.32
N VAL A 49 -18.77 16.46 16.02
CA VAL A 49 -17.69 17.03 16.79
C VAL A 49 -16.65 17.46 15.78
N VAL A 50 -16.50 18.76 15.65
CA VAL A 50 -15.59 19.41 14.72
C VAL A 50 -14.16 19.20 15.21
N VAL A 51 -13.61 18.02 14.92
CA VAL A 51 -12.17 17.80 15.06
C VAL A 51 -11.49 18.61 13.97
N ILE A 52 -10.51 19.43 14.35
CA ILE A 52 -9.70 20.18 13.40
C ILE A 52 -9.08 19.19 12.42
N LYS A 53 -9.07 19.50 11.12
CA LYS A 53 -8.43 18.64 10.12
C LYS A 53 -6.90 18.72 10.24
N LEU A 54 -6.21 17.60 10.41
CA LEU A 54 -4.76 17.53 10.31
C LEU A 54 -4.35 17.76 8.85
N ARG A 55 -3.52 18.78 8.63
CA ARG A 55 -2.98 19.13 7.30
C ARG A 55 -1.48 18.93 7.20
N GLY A 56 -0.81 18.75 8.34
CA GLY A 56 0.61 18.56 8.39
C GLY A 56 1.24 18.92 9.72
N ARG A 57 2.56 19.04 9.71
CA ARG A 57 3.36 19.38 10.88
C ARG A 57 2.94 20.72 11.52
N ALA A 58 2.66 21.73 10.70
CA ALA A 58 2.34 23.09 11.17
C ALA A 58 1.12 23.15 12.09
N ASN A 59 0.14 22.25 11.93
CA ASN A 59 -1.05 22.22 12.77
C ASN A 59 -1.17 20.97 13.64
N TYR A 60 -0.11 20.16 13.74
CA TYR A 60 -0.14 18.89 14.45
C TYR A 60 -0.50 19.04 15.94
N GLU A 61 0.09 19.99 16.66
CA GLU A 61 -0.21 20.15 18.10
C GLU A 61 -1.64 20.64 18.36
N THR A 62 -2.15 21.51 17.50
CA THR A 62 -3.54 21.97 17.54
C THR A 62 -4.50 20.82 17.25
N TRP A 63 -4.20 20.02 16.22
CA TRP A 63 -4.95 18.80 15.89
C TRP A 63 -4.94 17.81 17.05
N ARG A 64 -3.76 17.50 17.60
CA ARG A 64 -3.58 16.56 18.71
C ARG A 64 -4.36 17.00 19.94
N SER A 65 -4.31 18.29 20.27
CA SER A 65 -5.04 18.85 21.40
C SER A 65 -6.56 18.74 21.19
N SER A 66 -7.04 19.09 19.99
CA SER A 66 -8.46 18.96 19.60
C SER A 66 -8.94 17.50 19.66
N LEU A 67 -8.09 16.56 19.25
CA LEU A 67 -8.35 15.12 19.30
C LEU A 67 -8.43 14.60 20.74
N LEU A 68 -7.52 15.01 21.62
CA LEU A 68 -7.49 14.58 23.02
C LEU A 68 -8.64 15.16 23.86
N GLN A 69 -9.19 16.30 23.46
CA GLN A 69 -10.37 16.89 24.10
C GLN A 69 -11.68 16.19 23.70
N GLN A 70 -11.64 15.21 22.78
CA GLN A 70 -12.83 14.49 22.36
C GLN A 70 -13.33 13.54 23.47
N PRO A 71 -14.57 13.71 23.96
CA PRO A 71 -15.12 12.87 25.01
C PRO A 71 -15.21 11.39 24.58
N ASP A 72 -15.43 11.13 23.29
CA ASP A 72 -15.48 9.77 22.74
C ASP A 72 -14.10 9.11 22.64
N LEU A 73 -13.03 9.91 22.44
CA LEU A 73 -11.67 9.38 22.57
C LEU A 73 -11.36 9.03 24.01
N SER A 74 -11.85 9.73 25.03
CA SER A 74 -11.53 9.37 26.43
C SER A 74 -12.00 7.95 26.78
N LYS A 75 -13.14 7.52 26.22
CA LYS A 75 -13.64 6.13 26.32
C LYS A 75 -12.80 5.16 25.49
N GLY A 76 -12.45 5.57 24.26
CA GLY A 76 -11.57 4.82 23.35
C GLY A 76 -10.08 4.86 23.70
N GLN A 77 -9.63 5.71 24.61
CA GLN A 77 -8.23 5.88 24.99
C GLN A 77 -7.78 4.68 25.80
N LYS A 78 -8.69 4.08 26.57
CA LYS A 78 -8.46 2.75 27.14
C LYS A 78 -8.21 1.73 26.04
N ALA A 79 -8.95 1.77 24.92
CA ALA A 79 -8.72 0.89 23.77
C ALA A 79 -7.39 1.21 23.03
N MET A 80 -7.00 2.48 22.91
CA MET A 80 -5.70 2.90 22.38
C MET A 80 -4.54 2.41 23.25
N SER A 81 -4.64 2.56 24.57
CA SER A 81 -3.61 2.14 25.53
C SER A 81 -3.55 0.62 25.74
N THR A 82 -4.70 -0.07 25.70
CA THR A 82 -4.72 -1.55 25.76
C THR A 82 -4.17 -2.19 24.48
N GLY A 83 -4.13 -1.46 23.35
CA GLY A 83 -3.51 -1.96 22.11
C GLY A 83 -2.00 -2.16 22.18
N ALA A 84 -1.31 -1.48 23.12
CA ALA A 84 0.12 -1.69 23.36
C ALA A 84 0.44 -3.06 23.98
N THR A 85 -0.57 -3.74 24.55
CA THR A 85 -0.48 -5.13 25.02
C THR A 85 -1.38 -5.99 24.15
N SER A 86 -0.78 -6.88 23.35
CA SER A 86 -1.38 -7.75 22.33
C SER A 86 -2.51 -8.71 22.80
N GLN A 87 -3.11 -8.49 23.97
CA GLN A 87 -4.16 -9.37 24.49
C GLN A 87 -5.50 -9.04 23.82
N GLN A 88 -5.68 -9.59 22.62
CA GLN A 88 -7.00 -9.77 22.03
C GLN A 88 -7.88 -10.56 23.02
N PRO A 89 -9.09 -10.09 23.34
CA PRO A 89 -10.00 -10.85 24.20
C PRO A 89 -10.23 -12.24 23.62
N ALA A 90 -10.33 -13.26 24.48
CA ALA A 90 -10.73 -14.60 24.05
C ALA A 90 -12.04 -14.51 23.26
N VAL A 91 -12.11 -15.24 22.13
CA VAL A 91 -13.24 -15.19 21.20
C VAL A 91 -14.50 -15.68 21.93
N GLY A 92 -15.37 -14.74 22.32
CA GLY A 92 -16.57 -14.96 23.12
C GLY A 92 -17.49 -13.72 23.05
N HIS A 93 -18.78 -13.94 22.85
CA HIS A 93 -19.58 -13.21 21.85
C HIS A 93 -20.11 -11.79 22.20
N GLU A 94 -19.58 -11.10 23.22
CA GLU A 94 -19.98 -9.70 23.48
C GLU A 94 -18.78 -8.78 23.73
N ILE A 95 -17.79 -9.28 24.47
CA ILE A 95 -16.58 -8.52 24.81
C ILE A 95 -15.75 -8.26 23.54
N TYR A 96 -15.60 -9.27 22.68
CA TYR A 96 -14.90 -9.12 21.40
C TYR A 96 -15.61 -8.14 20.46
N ALA A 97 -16.94 -8.24 20.34
CA ALA A 97 -17.73 -7.34 19.49
C ALA A 97 -17.64 -5.89 19.96
N ARG A 98 -17.71 -5.64 21.27
CA ARG A 98 -17.54 -4.32 21.86
C ARG A 98 -16.13 -3.76 21.60
N TRP A 99 -15.10 -4.58 21.80
CA TRP A 99 -13.72 -4.20 21.52
C TRP A 99 -13.48 -3.85 20.04
N CYS A 100 -14.01 -4.64 19.10
CA CYS A 100 -13.96 -4.33 17.67
C CYS A 100 -14.66 -3.00 17.36
N LYS A 101 -15.86 -2.79 17.93
CA LYS A 101 -16.63 -1.56 17.75
C LYS A 101 -15.85 -0.34 18.24
N ASP A 102 -15.24 -0.43 19.42
CA ASP A 102 -14.44 0.66 20.01
C ASP A 102 -13.21 0.96 19.15
N LYS A 103 -12.49 -0.08 18.67
CA LYS A 103 -11.36 0.09 17.76
C LYS A 103 -11.76 0.76 16.45
N CYS A 104 -12.81 0.27 15.79
CA CYS A 104 -13.32 0.85 14.55
C CYS A 104 -13.75 2.31 14.77
N HIS A 105 -14.38 2.61 15.91
CA HIS A 105 -14.80 3.95 16.25
C HIS A 105 -13.60 4.91 16.37
N VAL A 106 -12.52 4.52 17.08
CA VAL A 106 -11.32 5.35 17.20
C VAL A 106 -10.61 5.51 15.84
N CYS A 107 -10.48 4.44 15.04
CA CYS A 107 -9.94 4.55 13.69
C CYS A 107 -10.76 5.51 12.82
N ASN A 108 -12.09 5.48 12.93
CA ASN A 108 -12.96 6.40 12.20
C ASN A 108 -12.77 7.85 12.65
N ILE A 109 -12.60 8.12 13.94
CA ILE A 109 -12.30 9.48 14.40
C ILE A 109 -10.95 9.94 13.86
N LEU A 110 -9.91 9.11 13.99
CA LEU A 110 -8.56 9.43 13.49
C LEU A 110 -8.60 9.72 11.99
N THR A 111 -9.12 8.81 11.18
CA THR A 111 -9.19 8.97 9.72
C THR A 111 -10.06 10.14 9.29
N ARG A 112 -11.22 10.37 9.93
CA ARG A 112 -12.07 11.54 9.63
C ARG A 112 -11.44 12.85 10.09
N SER A 113 -10.50 12.84 11.03
CA SER A 113 -9.76 14.03 11.44
C SER A 113 -8.58 14.37 10.52
N LEU A 114 -8.25 13.52 9.55
CA LEU A 114 -7.22 13.80 8.54
C LEU A 114 -7.82 14.56 7.35
N ASP A 115 -7.04 15.46 6.75
CA ASP A 115 -7.38 16.03 5.44
C ASP A 115 -7.09 15.05 4.29
N ASP A 116 -7.49 15.42 3.09
CA ASP A 116 -7.42 14.53 1.93
C ASP A 116 -5.98 14.17 1.55
N VAL A 117 -5.03 15.09 1.75
CA VAL A 117 -3.60 14.87 1.49
C VAL A 117 -3.04 13.84 2.47
N MET A 118 -3.31 14.00 3.76
CA MET A 118 -2.87 13.06 4.80
C MET A 118 -3.49 11.68 4.61
N VAL A 119 -4.79 11.59 4.29
CA VAL A 119 -5.46 10.30 4.02
C VAL A 119 -4.85 9.60 2.81
N SER A 120 -4.77 10.29 1.68
CA SER A 120 -4.28 9.72 0.42
C SER A 120 -2.81 9.34 0.54
N GLY A 121 -2.00 10.20 1.16
CA GLY A 121 -0.60 9.97 1.44
C GLY A 121 -0.37 8.75 2.33
N LEU A 122 -1.04 8.68 3.48
CA LEU A 122 -0.91 7.51 4.36
C LEU A 122 -1.41 6.23 3.69
N GLY A 123 -2.42 6.33 2.82
CA GLY A 123 -2.87 5.26 1.95
C GLY A 123 -1.77 4.79 1.00
N ALA A 124 -1.13 5.71 0.27
CA ALA A 124 -0.04 5.42 -0.66
C ALA A 124 1.21 4.83 0.02
N HIS A 125 1.48 5.20 1.27
CA HIS A 125 2.52 4.59 2.11
C HIS A 125 2.11 3.24 2.73
N GLY A 126 0.88 2.78 2.50
CA GLY A 126 0.35 1.53 3.07
C GLY A 126 0.18 1.58 4.60
N LYS A 127 -0.06 2.77 5.16
CA LYS A 127 -0.12 3.02 6.62
C LYS A 127 -1.53 3.29 7.16
N LEU A 128 -2.53 3.35 6.30
CA LEU A 128 -3.91 3.61 6.72
C LEU A 128 -4.56 2.40 7.41
N HIS A 129 -4.11 1.18 7.10
CA HIS A 129 -4.65 -0.07 7.64
C HIS A 129 -3.87 -0.56 8.86
N ALA A 130 -3.88 0.23 9.92
CA ALA A 130 -3.22 -0.09 11.18
C ALA A 130 -4.22 -0.12 12.35
N THR A 131 -3.79 -0.64 13.50
CA THR A 131 -4.57 -0.46 14.74
C THR A 131 -4.66 1.04 15.08
N PRO A 132 -5.65 1.48 15.90
CA PRO A 132 -5.80 2.89 16.23
C PRO A 132 -4.52 3.53 16.78
N TRP A 133 -3.80 2.80 17.65
CA TRP A 133 -2.55 3.28 18.25
C TRP A 133 -1.41 3.37 17.23
N GLU A 134 -1.22 2.34 16.41
CA GLU A 134 -0.20 2.36 15.35
C GLU A 134 -0.48 3.46 14.33
N LEU A 135 -1.74 3.71 13.98
CA LEU A 135 -2.13 4.81 13.10
C LEU A 135 -1.79 6.16 13.73
N TYR A 136 -2.13 6.37 15.01
CA TYR A 136 -1.78 7.60 15.73
C TYR A 136 -0.27 7.82 15.82
N GLU A 137 0.51 6.79 16.20
CA GLU A 137 1.98 6.91 16.27
C GLU A 137 2.61 7.08 14.89
N THR A 138 2.00 6.50 13.84
CA THR A 138 2.42 6.76 12.47
C THR A 138 2.19 8.22 12.11
N ILE A 139 0.99 8.75 12.29
CA ILE A 139 0.67 10.16 12.06
C ILE A 139 1.66 11.06 12.81
N ARG A 140 1.90 10.79 14.09
CA ARG A 140 2.88 11.52 14.90
C ARG A 140 4.28 11.48 14.29
N THR A 141 4.73 10.32 13.81
CA THR A 141 6.05 10.14 13.20
C THR A 141 6.18 10.95 11.91
N TYR A 142 5.15 10.97 11.07
CA TYR A 142 5.14 11.76 9.83
C TYR A 142 5.08 13.27 10.14
N CYS A 143 4.26 13.70 11.10
CA CYS A 143 4.17 15.12 11.47
C CYS A 143 5.33 15.64 12.33
N ARG A 144 6.10 14.75 12.96
CA ARG A 144 7.29 15.08 13.76
C ARG A 144 8.43 14.10 13.44
N PRO A 145 8.96 14.15 12.21
CA PRO A 145 9.96 13.20 11.80
C PRO A 145 11.26 13.45 12.55
N THR A 146 11.93 12.37 12.95
CA THR A 146 13.34 12.46 13.33
C THR A 146 14.18 12.73 12.08
N PRO A 147 15.37 13.35 12.18
CA PRO A 147 16.24 13.56 11.03
C PRO A 147 16.50 12.27 10.24
N ALA A 148 16.78 11.16 10.93
CA ALA A 148 17.00 9.86 10.30
C ALA A 148 15.75 9.31 9.58
N PHE A 149 14.53 9.61 10.07
CA PHE A 149 13.32 9.23 9.36
C PHE A 149 13.11 10.08 8.11
N ALA A 150 13.33 11.40 8.20
CA ALA A 150 13.26 12.30 7.05
C ALA A 150 14.26 11.92 5.94
N THR A 151 15.52 11.63 6.29
CA THR A 151 16.53 11.14 5.34
C THR A 151 16.06 9.86 4.64
N ARG A 152 15.54 8.88 5.39
CA ARG A 152 15.03 7.64 4.78
C ARG A 152 13.87 7.86 3.83
N LEU A 153 12.99 8.83 4.10
CA LEU A 153 11.91 9.18 3.17
C LEU A 153 12.47 9.77 1.87
N ILE A 154 13.46 10.66 1.98
CA ILE A 154 14.13 11.30 0.85
C ILE A 154 14.89 10.25 0.00
N ASP A 155 15.69 9.39 0.65
CA ASP A 155 16.44 8.32 0.00
C ASP A 155 15.48 7.35 -0.70
N GLY A 156 14.38 6.99 -0.05
CA GLY A 156 13.34 6.16 -0.64
C GLY A 156 12.76 6.78 -1.91
N LEU A 157 12.51 8.09 -1.91
CA LEU A 157 11.98 8.81 -3.07
C LEU A 157 12.96 8.82 -4.26
N MET A 158 14.27 8.87 -4.01
CA MET A 158 15.31 8.83 -5.06
C MET A 158 15.30 7.54 -5.88
N GLU A 159 15.01 6.43 -5.22
CA GLU A 159 15.03 5.09 -5.81
C GLU A 159 13.68 4.69 -6.42
N MET A 160 12.60 5.39 -6.06
CA MET A 160 11.27 5.09 -6.54
C MET A 160 11.05 5.46 -8.01
N ARG A 161 10.14 4.73 -8.65
CA ARG A 161 9.59 5.01 -9.97
C ARG A 161 8.07 5.07 -9.88
N ILE A 162 7.46 5.82 -10.79
CA ILE A 162 5.98 5.92 -10.88
C ILE A 162 5.35 4.53 -11.05
N SER A 163 6.00 3.64 -11.78
CA SER A 163 5.53 2.26 -12.00
C SER A 163 5.57 1.36 -10.76
N ASP A 164 6.23 1.77 -9.68
CA ASP A 164 6.23 1.00 -8.43
C ASP A 164 4.86 1.15 -7.72
N PHE A 165 4.10 2.20 -8.02
CA PHE A 165 2.78 2.49 -7.43
C PHE A 165 1.62 1.87 -8.23
N PRO A 166 0.43 1.64 -7.62
CA PRO A 166 -0.74 1.13 -8.33
C PRO A 166 -1.26 2.10 -9.39
N THR A 167 -1.24 3.41 -9.10
CA THR A 167 -1.57 4.48 -10.03
C THR A 167 -0.57 5.65 -9.90
N PRO A 168 -0.42 6.51 -10.92
CA PRO A 168 0.37 7.74 -10.80
C PRO A 168 -0.18 8.70 -9.73
N ALA A 169 -1.49 8.68 -9.48
CA ALA A 169 -2.10 9.45 -8.39
C ALA A 169 -1.62 8.99 -7.01
N ASP A 170 -1.44 7.69 -6.80
CA ASP A 170 -0.87 7.16 -5.54
C ASP A 170 0.59 7.61 -5.37
N PHE A 171 1.38 7.61 -6.45
CA PHE A 171 2.74 8.15 -6.42
C PHE A 171 2.76 9.63 -6.02
N VAL A 172 1.88 10.44 -6.60
CA VAL A 172 1.78 11.86 -6.24
C VAL A 172 1.36 12.05 -4.79
N ALA A 173 0.37 11.28 -4.31
CA ALA A 173 -0.05 11.33 -2.90
C ALA A 173 1.10 10.95 -1.94
N TYR A 174 1.93 9.97 -2.32
CA TYR A 174 3.15 9.61 -1.59
C TYR A 174 4.13 10.78 -1.49
N VAL A 175 4.41 11.46 -2.61
CA VAL A 175 5.30 12.63 -2.66
C VAL A 175 4.76 13.79 -1.84
N GLU A 176 3.46 14.07 -1.93
CA GLU A 176 2.81 15.15 -1.17
C GLU A 176 2.86 14.89 0.33
N LEU A 177 2.73 13.64 0.79
CA LEU A 177 2.92 13.34 2.20
C LEU A 177 4.36 13.62 2.64
N ILE A 178 5.36 13.20 1.86
CA ILE A 178 6.77 13.50 2.18
C ILE A 178 6.97 15.01 2.30
N LEU A 179 6.42 15.79 1.37
CA LEU A 179 6.47 17.25 1.41
C LEU A 179 5.90 17.81 2.71
N VAL A 180 4.72 17.36 3.11
CA VAL A 180 4.06 17.76 4.36
C VAL A 180 4.87 17.37 5.61
N CYS A 181 5.70 16.33 5.51
CA CYS A 181 6.48 15.80 6.63
C CYS A 181 7.85 16.46 6.76
N VAL A 182 8.56 16.61 5.65
CA VAL A 182 9.92 17.17 5.62
C VAL A 182 9.86 18.69 5.70
N GLU A 183 8.86 19.32 5.10
CA GLU A 183 8.75 20.77 4.95
C GLU A 183 7.46 21.22 5.65
N GLU A 184 7.48 22.33 6.39
CA GLU A 184 6.33 22.81 7.19
C GLU A 184 5.16 23.37 6.33
N GLY A 185 5.08 22.95 5.07
CA GLY A 185 4.12 23.39 4.05
C GLY A 185 4.79 24.29 3.02
N GLY A 186 4.56 24.01 1.74
CA GLY A 186 5.02 24.85 0.63
C GLY A 186 5.82 24.11 -0.43
N TYR A 187 6.65 24.86 -1.15
CA TYR A 187 7.51 24.38 -2.23
C TYR A 187 8.90 24.01 -1.67
N SER A 188 9.39 22.82 -1.97
CA SER A 188 10.76 22.41 -1.64
C SER A 188 11.54 22.17 -2.90
N MET A 189 12.62 22.92 -3.08
CA MET A 189 13.51 22.77 -4.23
C MET A 189 14.09 21.34 -4.27
N THR A 190 14.43 20.77 -3.12
CA THR A 190 14.97 19.40 -3.02
C THR A 190 13.95 18.38 -3.49
N LEU A 191 12.72 18.42 -2.95
CA LEU A 191 11.67 17.49 -3.39
C LEU A 191 11.27 17.73 -4.85
N THR A 192 11.40 18.98 -5.31
CA THR A 192 11.20 19.31 -6.71
C THR A 192 12.18 18.61 -7.61
N TRP A 193 13.47 18.74 -7.34
CA TRP A 193 14.52 18.03 -8.05
C TRP A 193 14.33 16.51 -8.01
N LEU A 194 13.92 15.96 -6.87
CA LEU A 194 13.69 14.52 -6.73
C LEU A 194 12.53 14.03 -7.58
N LEU A 195 11.39 14.72 -7.55
CA LEU A 195 10.27 14.40 -8.42
C LEU A 195 10.68 14.52 -9.89
N PHE A 196 11.38 15.58 -10.26
CA PHE A 196 11.89 15.79 -11.62
C PHE A 196 12.73 14.61 -12.09
N ASN A 197 13.67 14.16 -11.27
CA ASN A 197 14.51 13.01 -11.59
C ASN A 197 13.68 11.72 -11.71
N THR A 198 12.72 11.49 -10.82
CA THR A 198 11.86 10.30 -10.85
C THR A 198 10.93 10.28 -12.08
N VAL A 199 10.35 11.43 -12.43
CA VAL A 199 9.53 11.60 -13.63
C VAL A 199 10.40 11.48 -14.87
N ALA A 200 11.58 12.12 -14.93
CA ALA A 200 12.51 12.02 -16.06
C ALA A 200 12.93 10.57 -16.35
N LYS A 201 13.10 9.73 -15.32
CA LYS A 201 13.43 8.30 -15.50
C LYS A 201 12.32 7.52 -16.22
N THR A 202 11.08 8.02 -16.25
CA THR A 202 9.91 7.27 -16.73
C THR A 202 9.13 7.96 -17.86
N HIS A 203 9.13 9.28 -17.91
CA HIS A 203 8.35 10.13 -18.83
C HIS A 203 9.18 11.39 -19.16
N THR A 204 10.23 11.23 -19.97
CA THR A 204 11.18 12.30 -20.31
C THR A 204 10.50 13.47 -21.02
N GLU A 205 9.46 13.19 -21.82
CA GLU A 205 8.66 14.17 -22.55
C GLU A 205 7.97 15.18 -21.63
N LEU A 206 7.53 14.73 -20.43
CA LEU A 206 6.87 15.60 -19.47
C LEU A 206 7.86 16.64 -18.92
N ILE A 207 9.09 16.22 -18.66
CA ILE A 207 10.15 17.10 -18.14
C ILE A 207 10.61 18.10 -19.21
N ALA A 208 10.68 17.67 -20.48
CA ALA A 208 11.00 18.56 -21.59
C ALA A 208 9.98 19.70 -21.75
N ALA A 209 8.70 19.45 -21.43
CA ALA A 209 7.64 20.45 -21.53
C ALA A 209 7.64 21.48 -20.39
N HIS A 210 7.96 21.07 -19.15
CA HIS A 210 7.94 21.97 -17.98
C HIS A 210 9.22 22.78 -17.80
N GLY A 211 10.37 22.29 -18.27
CA GLY A 211 11.66 22.88 -17.94
C GLY A 211 11.93 22.87 -16.42
N LEU A 212 12.82 23.73 -15.93
CA LEU A 212 13.09 23.85 -14.49
C LEU A 212 11.91 24.52 -13.77
N VAL A 213 11.19 23.77 -12.92
CA VAL A 213 10.17 24.34 -12.03
C VAL A 213 10.86 25.10 -10.91
N GLY A 214 10.66 26.42 -10.88
CA GLY A 214 11.24 27.31 -9.87
C GLY A 214 10.24 27.87 -8.86
N CYS A 215 8.96 27.47 -8.92
CA CYS A 215 7.90 28.05 -8.11
C CYS A 215 6.79 27.05 -7.77
N LEU A 216 5.98 27.40 -6.76
CA LEU A 216 4.88 26.57 -6.25
C LEU A 216 3.81 26.26 -7.32
N SER A 217 3.47 27.22 -8.19
CA SER A 217 2.45 27.00 -9.23
C SER A 217 2.93 25.99 -10.28
N GLY A 218 4.20 26.06 -10.70
CA GLY A 218 4.81 25.07 -11.59
C GLY A 218 4.87 23.69 -10.95
N TRP A 219 5.12 23.63 -9.64
CA TRP A 219 5.10 22.38 -8.88
C TRP A 219 3.72 21.73 -8.86
N THR A 220 2.68 22.50 -8.53
CA THR A 220 1.29 22.01 -8.54
C THR A 220 0.86 21.56 -9.94
N LEU A 221 1.25 22.27 -10.99
CA LEU A 221 0.96 21.90 -12.36
C LEU A 221 1.62 20.57 -12.73
N LEU A 222 2.91 20.41 -12.43
CA LEU A 222 3.63 19.16 -12.67
C LEU A 222 2.99 17.98 -11.93
N LEU A 223 2.66 18.13 -10.64
CA LEU A 223 1.98 17.08 -9.88
C LEU A 223 0.63 16.72 -10.51
N ASN A 224 -0.14 17.71 -10.96
CA ASN A 224 -1.41 17.47 -11.65
C ASN A 224 -1.23 16.72 -12.95
N GLU A 225 -0.21 17.02 -13.75
CA GLU A 225 0.05 16.29 -14.98
C GLU A 225 0.53 14.87 -14.72
N VAL A 226 1.40 14.67 -13.71
CA VAL A 226 1.83 13.34 -13.28
C VAL A 226 0.64 12.48 -12.84
N ARG A 227 -0.35 13.06 -12.12
CA ARG A 227 -1.58 12.35 -11.73
C ARG A 227 -2.38 11.82 -12.94
N GLN A 228 -2.31 12.51 -14.08
CA GLN A 228 -3.07 12.18 -15.28
C GLN A 228 -2.33 11.22 -16.22
N LEU A 229 -1.11 10.79 -15.87
CA LEU A 229 -0.37 9.83 -16.67
C LEU A 229 -1.12 8.49 -16.78
N PRO A 230 -1.01 7.80 -17.94
CA PRO A 230 -1.68 6.51 -18.12
C PRO A 230 -1.11 5.47 -17.16
N ASN A 231 -1.98 4.64 -16.60
CA ASN A 231 -1.54 3.57 -15.71
C ASN A 231 -0.80 2.47 -16.49
N THR A 232 0.54 2.48 -16.38
CA THR A 232 1.40 1.52 -17.11
C THR A 232 1.17 0.06 -16.68
N LYS A 233 0.67 -0.19 -15.46
CA LYS A 233 0.35 -1.55 -14.99
C LYS A 233 -0.90 -2.14 -15.65
N GLU A 234 -1.89 -1.31 -16.01
CA GLU A 234 -3.08 -1.78 -16.73
C GLU A 234 -2.76 -2.25 -18.14
N ARG A 235 -1.81 -1.59 -18.83
CA ARG A 235 -1.39 -1.97 -20.18
C ARG A 235 -0.80 -3.38 -20.29
N ARG A 236 -0.31 -3.97 -19.18
CA ARG A 236 0.16 -5.37 -19.18
C ARG A 236 -0.97 -6.40 -19.06
N ARG A 237 -2.21 -5.98 -18.75
CA ARG A 237 -3.36 -6.87 -18.64
C ARG A 237 -4.29 -6.73 -19.86
N ARG A 238 -3.92 -7.43 -20.95
CA ARG A 238 -4.74 -7.97 -22.07
C ARG A 238 -4.74 -7.24 -23.43
N PRO A 239 -4.96 -7.99 -24.55
CA PRO A 239 -5.36 -9.41 -24.65
C PRO A 239 -4.37 -10.34 -25.36
N SER A 240 -4.24 -11.55 -24.81
CA SER A 240 -3.91 -12.74 -25.61
C SER A 240 -4.97 -12.89 -26.68
N LEU A 241 -4.58 -12.62 -27.93
CA LEU A 241 -5.35 -12.96 -29.12
C LEU A 241 -5.48 -14.47 -29.16
N ARG A 242 -6.68 -14.95 -28.82
CA ARG A 242 -7.15 -16.27 -29.21
C ARG A 242 -7.80 -16.09 -30.59
N SER A 243 -7.03 -16.39 -31.63
CA SER A 243 -7.39 -16.58 -33.03
C SER A 243 -6.40 -17.66 -33.48
N SER A 244 -6.79 -18.85 -33.94
CA SER A 244 -7.81 -19.09 -34.94
C SER A 244 -8.47 -20.46 -34.74
N ASP A 245 -9.78 -20.50 -34.97
CA ASP A 245 -10.54 -21.69 -35.34
C ASP A 245 -10.83 -21.64 -36.85
N GLN A 246 -10.92 -22.83 -37.47
CA GLN A 246 -11.40 -23.18 -38.82
C GLN A 246 -10.38 -23.05 -39.98
N SER A 247 -10.21 -23.98 -40.93
CA SER A 247 -11.18 -24.83 -41.63
C SER A 247 -10.50 -25.88 -42.54
N GLY A 248 -11.11 -27.07 -42.65
CA GLY A 248 -11.18 -28.02 -43.80
C GLY A 248 -9.92 -28.74 -44.32
N THR A 249 -9.81 -30.08 -44.36
CA THR A 249 -10.31 -31.09 -45.37
C THR A 249 -9.95 -30.71 -46.82
N GLU A 250 -9.34 -31.48 -47.73
CA GLU A 250 -9.07 -32.92 -47.97
C GLU A 250 -7.78 -33.04 -48.83
N GLU A 251 -7.07 -34.19 -48.80
CA GLU A 251 -6.57 -34.95 -49.98
C GLU A 251 -5.75 -36.17 -49.49
N ILE A 252 -6.34 -37.36 -49.54
CA ILE A 252 -6.04 -38.43 -50.51
C ILE A 252 -4.54 -38.78 -50.56
N PHE A 253 -4.15 -39.85 -49.87
CA PHE A 253 -3.11 -40.73 -50.40
C PHE A 253 -3.44 -42.20 -50.08
N LYS A 254 -3.89 -42.90 -51.12
CA LYS A 254 -3.91 -44.36 -51.22
C LYS A 254 -2.47 -44.85 -51.33
N GLY A 255 -2.08 -45.78 -50.48
CA GLY A 255 -0.84 -46.53 -50.59
C GLY A 255 -0.98 -47.84 -49.83
N ARG A 256 -1.64 -48.80 -50.46
CA ARG A 256 -1.76 -50.20 -50.04
C ARG A 256 -0.75 -50.99 -50.85
N GLU A 257 0.19 -51.67 -50.19
CA GLU A 257 0.73 -52.99 -50.56
C GLU A 257 1.94 -53.32 -49.67
N GLY A 258 1.95 -54.54 -49.14
CA GLY A 258 3.04 -55.07 -48.33
C GLY A 258 2.59 -56.15 -47.37
N ASP A 259 2.08 -57.27 -47.91
CA ASP A 259 1.90 -58.54 -47.19
C ASP A 259 3.27 -59.18 -46.87
N GLY A 260 3.28 -60.02 -45.83
CA GLY A 260 4.38 -60.93 -45.46
C GLY A 260 4.45 -61.08 -43.93
N GLU A 261 3.63 -61.95 -43.32
CA GLU A 261 3.88 -63.39 -43.06
C GLU A 261 5.05 -63.69 -42.10
N GLY A 262 4.76 -64.57 -41.14
CA GLY A 262 5.71 -65.24 -40.23
C GLY A 262 5.47 -64.86 -38.76
N GLU A 263 4.82 -65.70 -37.93
CA GLU A 263 5.41 -66.87 -37.23
C GLU A 263 6.55 -66.39 -36.30
N ASP A 264 6.65 -66.68 -35.00
CA ASP A 264 6.18 -67.79 -34.18
C ASP A 264 6.36 -67.46 -32.68
N GLU A 265 5.60 -68.17 -31.85
CA GLU A 265 5.94 -68.72 -30.52
C GLU A 265 7.16 -68.21 -29.70
N ILE A 266 6.86 -67.70 -28.49
CA ILE A 266 7.37 -68.03 -27.12
C ILE A 266 7.33 -66.79 -26.22
#